data_AF-X1VKQ2-F1
#
_entry.id   AF-X1VKQ2-F1
#
_cell.length_a   1.000
_cell.length_b   1.000
_cell.length_c   1.000
_cell.angle_alpha   90.00
_cell.angle_beta   90.00
_cell.angle_gamma   90.00
#
_symmetry.space_group_name_H-M   'P 1'
#
loop_
_entity.id
_entity.type
_entity.pdbx_description
1 polymer ?
#
loop_
_entity_poly.entity_id
_entity_poly.type
_entity_poly.pdbx_seq_one_letter_code
_entity_poly.pdbx_strand_id
1 'polypeptide(L)' 'MEKVRLNLAAPGMKLAKPVTNKRGMVLYGAGAVLTKEIIARLSDMGVEQITA' A
#
# COMPACT_ATOMS: atom_id res chain seq x y z
N MET A 1 1.34 -1.87 13.82
CA MET A 1 0.26 -1.32 12.98
C MET A 1 0.56 0.15 12.79
N GLU A 2 1.47 0.45 11.89
CA GLU A 2 2.03 1.79 11.75
C GLU A 2 1.69 2.33 10.37
N LYS A 3 1.42 3.63 10.32
CA LYS A 3 1.26 4.32 9.05
C LYS A 3 2.64 4.59 8.48
N VAL A 4 2.93 4.00 7.34
CA VAL A 4 4.19 4.19 6.62
C VAL A 4 3.86 5.01 5.37
N ARG A 5 4.65 6.07 5.14
CA ARG A 5 4.56 6.80 3.86
C ARG A 5 4.99 5.85 2.74
N LEU A 6 4.27 5.84 1.62
CA LEU A 6 4.53 4.88 0.54
C LEU A 6 5.98 4.98 0.01
N ASN A 7 6.57 6.17 0.02
CA ASN A 7 7.96 6.39 -0.37
C ASN A 7 9.00 5.76 0.59
N LEU A 8 8.60 5.34 1.79
CA LEU A 8 9.41 4.60 2.76
C LEU A 8 9.06 3.10 2.78
N ALA A 9 8.07 2.68 1.98
CA ALA A 9 7.70 1.27 1.89
C ALA A 9 8.77 0.51 1.13
N ALA A 10 9.12 -0.68 1.62
CA ALA A 10 10.07 -1.58 0.99
C ALA A 10 9.37 -2.84 0.47
N PRO A 11 9.87 -3.43 -0.64
CA PRO A 11 9.44 -4.76 -1.05
C PRO A 11 9.60 -5.79 0.08
N GLY A 12 8.62 -6.68 0.23
CA GLY A 12 8.57 -7.68 1.30
C GLY A 12 7.75 -7.25 2.53
N MET A 13 7.42 -5.96 2.68
CA MET A 13 6.48 -5.52 3.73
C MET A 13 5.08 -6.08 3.50
N LYS A 14 4.37 -6.38 4.58
CA LYS A 14 3.00 -6.92 4.52
C LYS A 14 2.01 -5.85 4.95
N LEU A 15 0.95 -5.64 4.16
CA LEU A 15 -0.11 -4.70 4.52
C LEU A 15 -0.85 -5.18 5.77
N ALA A 16 -0.92 -4.37 6.81
CA ALA A 16 -1.74 -4.64 7.99
C ALA A 16 -3.21 -4.25 7.78
N LYS A 17 -3.50 -3.35 6.82
CA LYS A 17 -4.87 -2.94 6.44
C LYS A 17 -5.03 -2.95 4.92
N PRO A 18 -6.26 -3.13 4.40
CA PRO A 18 -6.50 -2.95 2.98
C PRO A 18 -6.18 -1.52 2.56
N VAL A 19 -5.56 -1.38 1.40
CA VAL A 19 -5.36 -0.08 0.75
C VAL A 19 -6.56 0.18 -0.15
N THR A 20 -7.23 1.30 0.06
CA THR A 20 -8.39 1.73 -0.72
C THR A 20 -8.05 2.98 -1.52
N ASN A 21 -8.66 3.14 -2.69
CA ASN A 21 -8.59 4.39 -3.44
C ASN A 21 -9.61 5.42 -2.94
N LYS A 22 -9.58 6.64 -3.50
CA LYS A 22 -10.52 7.73 -3.17
C LYS A 22 -12.00 7.39 -3.40
N ARG A 23 -12.31 6.35 -4.19
CA ARG A 23 -13.68 5.87 -4.46
C ARG A 23 -14.12 4.77 -3.49
N GLY A 24 -13.31 4.44 -2.48
CA GLY A 24 -13.59 3.38 -1.52
C GLY A 24 -13.35 1.97 -2.05
N MET A 25 -12.78 1.81 -3.26
CA MET A 25 -12.47 0.50 -3.82
C MET A 25 -11.16 -0.03 -3.24
N VAL A 26 -11.18 -1.27 -2.75
CA VAL A 26 -9.99 -1.97 -2.26
C VAL A 26 -9.06 -2.27 -3.45
N LEU A 27 -7.84 -1.74 -3.40
CA LEU A 27 -6.79 -1.99 -4.37
C LEU A 27 -6.01 -3.26 -4.00
N TYR A 28 -5.67 -3.37 -2.71
CA TYR A 28 -4.96 -4.51 -2.15
C TYR A 28 -5.53 -4.83 -0.77
N GLY A 29 -5.78 -6.11 -0.52
CA GLY A 29 -6.27 -6.59 0.77
C GLY A 29 -5.22 -6.52 1.88
N ALA A 30 -5.68 -6.56 3.13
CA ALA A 30 -4.79 -6.82 4.25
C ALA A 30 -4.07 -8.17 4.03
N GLY A 31 -2.81 -8.23 4.43
CA GLY A 31 -1.94 -9.38 4.26
C GLY A 31 -1.25 -9.47 2.91
N ALA A 32 -1.53 -8.57 1.96
CA ALA A 32 -0.78 -8.53 0.71
C ALA A 32 0.68 -8.12 0.97
N VAL A 33 1.60 -8.82 0.29
CA VAL A 33 3.03 -8.51 0.33
C VAL A 33 3.31 -7.46 -0.72
N LEU A 34 3.94 -6.36 -0.32
CA LEU A 34 4.38 -5.31 -1.23
C LEU A 34 5.52 -5.82 -2.09
N THR A 35 5.35 -5.75 -3.40
CA THR A 35 6.43 -5.91 -4.37
C THR A 35 6.83 -4.54 -4.91
N LYS A 36 7.92 -4.47 -5.67
CA LYS A 36 8.34 -3.22 -6.33
C LYS A 36 7.23 -2.69 -7.27
N GLU A 37 6.58 -3.60 -7.98
CA GLU A 37 5.50 -3.30 -8.92
C GLU A 37 4.26 -2.77 -8.19
N ILE A 38 3.92 -3.35 -7.04
CA ILE A 38 2.79 -2.88 -6.21
C ILE A 38 3.07 -1.48 -5.67
N ILE A 39 4.27 -1.22 -5.15
CA ILE A 39 4.64 0.09 -4.62
C ILE A 39 4.60 1.15 -5.73
N ALA A 40 5.15 0.85 -6.91
CA ALA A 40 5.08 1.74 -8.06
C ALA A 40 3.62 2.02 -8.46
N ARG A 41 2.78 0.99 -8.57
CA ARG A 41 1.38 1.15 -8.92
C ARG A 41 0.59 1.96 -7.90
N LEU A 42 0.84 1.75 -6.60
CA LEU A 42 0.24 2.55 -5.54
C LEU A 42 0.64 4.03 -5.65
N SER A 43 1.90 4.29 -6.00
CA SER A 43 2.41 5.65 -6.21
C SER A 43 1.74 6.31 -7.41
N ASP A 44 1.62 5.60 -8.53
CA ASP A 44 0.94 6.09 -9.75
C ASP A 44 -0.54 6.38 -9.51
N MET A 45 -1.16 5.64 -8.59
CA MET A 45 -2.55 5.85 -8.17
C MET A 45 -2.71 6.98 -7.13
N GLY A 46 -1.62 7.65 -6.75
CA GLY A 46 -1.62 8.75 -5.79
C GLY A 46 -1.85 8.31 -4.34
N VAL A 47 -1.50 7.07 -3.99
CA VAL A 47 -1.53 6.61 -2.60
C VAL A 47 -0.30 7.13 -1.88
N GLU A 48 -0.50 7.94 -0.85
CA GLU A 48 0.61 8.55 -0.10
C GLU A 48 1.04 7.72 1.11
N GLN A 49 0.12 6.92 1.67
CA GLN A 49 0.33 6.20 2.91
C GLN A 49 -0.29 4.80 2.86
N ILE A 50 0.40 3.86 3.48
CA ILE A 50 -0.06 2.50 3.71
C ILE A 50 -0.02 2.18 5.20
N THR A 51 -0.71 1.13 5.61
CA THR A 51 -0.55 0.58 6.97
C THR A 51 0.14 -0.77 6.86
N ALA A 52 1.31 -0.89 7.47
CA ALA A 52 2.07 -2.12 7.62
C ALA A 52 2.09 -2.58 9.09
#